data_AF-A0A2K5RFN8-F1
#
_entry.id   AF-A0A2K5RFN8-F1
#
_cell.length_a   1.000
_cell.length_b   1.000
_cell.length_c   1.000
_cell.angle_alpha   90.00
_cell.angle_beta   90.00
_cell.angle_gamma   90.00
#
_symmetry.space_group_name_H-M   'P 1'
#
loop_
_entity.id
_entity.type
_entity.pdbx_description
1 polymer ?
#
loop_
_entity_poly.entity_id
_entity_poly.type
_entity_poly.pdbx_seq_one_letter_code
_entity_poly.pdbx_strand_id
1 'polypeptide(L)'
;MWRLPGLRAALRRIRTAVEQLSRAEAESEKAAGAMERAVVRCVPSEPKLSLSFALADGSHKNMQRDQSEPLGRVLSRIATNALKGHAKAAAAKKSRKSRPNASGGASCSGPGSEPAVACEPVVKLYYREEAVAEDVLNVDAWQDGAVLQIGDVKYKVERNPPAFTELQLPRYIMAGFPVCPKLGLEFGDPAGSLFRWYKEAKPGAAEPEVGVPSPLSPSSLFWAETEVQERVYTPSNADIGLRLKLHCTPGDGQRFGPSRELESVCRVEAGPGTCTFDHRHLYTKKVTEDAFIRTVSYNILADTYAQTDFSRTVLYPYCAPYALELDYRQNLIQKELTGYNADVICLQEVDRAVFSDSLVPALEAFGLEGVFRIKQHEGLATFYRKSKFSLLSQHDISFHEALESDPLHKELLEKLVLYPSAQEKVLQRSSVLQFNSTPSTGMYHFVINGSIPEDHEDWASNGEEERCNMSLTHFFKLKSACGEPAYTNYVGGFHGCLDYIFIDLNALEVEQVIPLPSHEEVTTHQALPSVSHPSDHIALVCDLKWK
;
A
#
# COMPACT_ATOMS: atom_id res chain seq x y z
N MET A 1 7.27 22.87 -15.01
CA MET A 1 7.88 23.83 -14.06
C MET A 1 7.07 25.15 -14.09
N TRP A 2 6.18 25.34 -13.11
CA TRP A 2 5.54 26.58 -12.61
C TRP A 2 5.02 26.14 -11.22
N ARG A 3 5.87 25.71 -10.28
CA ARG A 3 6.57 26.53 -9.27
C ARG A 3 5.66 27.64 -8.75
N LEU A 4 4.81 27.33 -7.77
CA LEU A 4 4.50 28.23 -6.66
C LEU A 4 5.64 28.07 -5.63
N PRO A 5 6.70 28.87 -5.67
CA PRO A 5 7.84 28.71 -4.78
C PRO A 5 7.45 28.98 -3.32
N GLY A 6 6.44 29.84 -3.12
CA GLY A 6 5.99 30.29 -1.80
C GLY A 6 5.36 29.20 -0.93
N LEU A 7 4.49 28.35 -1.49
CA LEU A 7 3.78 27.34 -0.70
C LEU A 7 4.68 26.16 -0.29
N ARG A 8 5.54 25.67 -1.20
CA ARG A 8 6.55 24.65 -0.87
C ARG A 8 7.64 25.18 0.05
N ALA A 9 8.06 26.43 -0.10
CA ALA A 9 9.00 27.04 0.83
C ALA A 9 8.38 27.29 2.21
N ALA A 10 7.11 27.67 2.26
CA ALA A 10 6.35 27.82 3.51
C ALA A 10 6.16 26.47 4.20
N LEU A 11 5.73 25.43 3.48
CA LEU A 11 5.60 24.06 4.02
C LEU A 11 6.96 23.49 4.44
N ARG A 12 8.04 23.72 3.68
CA ARG A 12 9.41 23.38 4.12
C ARG A 12 9.78 24.14 5.39
N ARG A 13 9.54 25.44 5.47
CA ARG A 13 9.85 26.24 6.67
C ARG A 13 9.05 25.80 7.89
N ILE A 14 7.76 25.48 7.72
CA ILE A 14 6.92 24.94 8.78
C ILE A 14 7.43 23.55 9.19
N ARG A 15 7.74 22.68 8.23
CA ARG A 15 8.31 21.34 8.52
C ARG A 15 9.66 21.42 9.23
N THR A 16 10.55 22.31 8.78
CA THR A 16 11.84 22.56 9.44
C THR A 16 11.65 23.20 10.81
N ALA A 17 10.66 24.08 10.99
CA ALA A 17 10.35 24.67 12.29
C ALA A 17 9.75 23.64 13.25
N VAL A 18 8.87 22.74 12.78
CA VAL A 18 8.31 21.62 13.54
C VAL A 18 9.38 20.59 13.86
N GLU A 19 10.32 20.31 12.95
CA GLU A 19 11.49 19.47 13.22
C GLU A 19 12.45 20.10 14.22
N GLN A 20 12.66 21.42 14.15
CA GLN A 20 13.48 22.15 15.12
C GLN A 20 12.80 22.25 16.48
N LEU A 21 11.48 22.42 16.52
CA LEU A 21 10.68 22.37 17.75
C LEU A 21 10.67 20.97 18.35
N SER A 22 10.47 19.93 17.55
CA SER A 22 10.56 18.53 17.97
C SER A 22 11.97 18.18 18.48
N ARG A 23 13.03 18.66 17.82
CA ARG A 23 14.41 18.49 18.30
C ARG A 23 14.66 19.26 19.58
N ALA A 24 14.18 20.51 19.68
CA ALA A 24 14.30 21.32 20.88
C ALA A 24 13.49 20.74 22.05
N GLU A 25 12.32 20.16 21.79
CA GLU A 25 11.51 19.42 22.77
C GLU A 25 12.21 18.13 23.18
N ALA A 26 12.77 17.35 22.25
CA ALA A 26 13.54 16.14 22.56
C ALA A 26 14.85 16.44 23.31
N GLU A 27 15.50 17.57 23.03
CA GLU A 27 16.69 18.06 23.74
C GLU A 27 16.32 18.64 25.12
N SER A 28 15.17 19.32 25.23
CA SER A 28 14.60 19.80 26.50
C SER A 28 14.15 18.64 27.40
N GLU A 29 13.52 17.60 26.84
CA GLU A 29 13.15 16.37 27.56
C GLU A 29 14.40 15.58 27.99
N LYS A 30 15.47 15.56 27.18
CA LYS A 30 16.77 15.04 27.61
C LYS A 30 17.39 15.84 28.76
N ALA A 31 17.21 17.16 28.80
CA ALA A 31 17.73 18.03 29.86
C ALA A 31 16.92 17.95 31.16
N ALA A 32 15.62 17.62 31.10
CA ALA A 32 14.73 17.51 32.26
C ALA A 32 14.68 16.11 32.91
N GLY A 33 15.39 15.13 32.38
CA GLY A 33 15.24 13.72 32.74
C GLY A 33 13.96 13.15 32.12
N ALA A 34 14.06 12.66 30.89
CA ALA A 34 12.92 12.22 30.09
C ALA A 34 12.08 11.18 30.85
N MET A 35 10.82 11.52 31.11
CA MET A 35 9.85 10.58 31.69
C MET A 35 9.62 9.45 30.69
N GLU A 36 9.65 8.19 31.14
CA GLU A 36 9.45 7.04 30.24
C GLU A 36 8.05 7.08 29.60
N ARG A 37 7.86 6.46 28.43
CA ARG A 37 6.59 6.52 27.67
C ARG A 37 5.74 5.27 27.90
N ALA A 38 4.44 5.47 28.07
CA ALA A 38 3.43 4.43 28.05
C ALA A 38 2.45 4.66 26.90
N VAL A 39 2.53 3.81 25.87
CA VAL A 39 1.68 3.91 24.68
C VAL A 39 0.38 3.16 24.93
N VAL A 40 -0.74 3.84 24.72
CA VAL A 40 -2.08 3.25 24.79
C VAL A 40 -2.75 3.35 23.42
N ARG A 41 -3.01 2.20 22.79
CA ARG A 41 -3.82 2.12 21.58
C ARG A 41 -5.24 1.76 21.95
N CYS A 42 -6.18 2.67 21.68
CA CYS A 42 -7.59 2.57 22.00
C CYS A 42 -8.41 3.03 20.80
N VAL A 43 -9.00 2.07 20.07
CA VAL A 43 -9.82 2.33 18.88
C VAL A 43 -11.29 2.09 19.23
N PRO A 44 -12.21 3.05 19.02
CA PRO A 44 -13.62 2.91 19.43
C PRO A 44 -14.35 1.71 18.85
N SER A 45 -13.97 1.25 17.66
CA SER A 45 -14.58 0.08 17.00
C SER A 45 -14.06 -1.27 17.52
N GLU A 46 -13.01 -1.27 18.34
CA GLU A 46 -12.42 -2.49 18.89
C GLU A 46 -12.88 -2.70 20.34
N PRO A 47 -13.13 -3.94 20.79
CA PRO A 47 -13.57 -4.19 22.17
C PRO A 47 -12.43 -4.04 23.19
N LYS A 48 -11.18 -4.07 22.73
CA LYS A 48 -9.97 -4.06 23.57
C LYS A 48 -9.09 -2.86 23.26
N LEU A 49 -8.35 -2.43 24.26
CA LEU A 49 -7.21 -1.52 24.11
C LEU A 49 -5.91 -2.28 24.39
N SER A 50 -4.78 -1.77 23.91
CA SER A 50 -3.46 -2.28 24.25
C SER A 50 -2.61 -1.23 24.95
N LEU A 51 -1.90 -1.64 26.00
CA LEU A 51 -0.91 -0.83 26.70
C LEU A 51 0.49 -1.38 26.47
N SER A 52 1.43 -0.51 26.12
CA SER A 52 2.84 -0.85 25.92
C SER A 52 3.77 0.14 26.61
N PHE A 53 4.67 -0.35 27.47
CA PHE A 53 5.69 0.45 28.15
C PHE A 53 6.90 -0.42 28.52
N ALA A 54 8.07 0.18 28.68
CA ALA A 54 9.23 -0.48 29.28
C ALA A 54 9.16 -0.37 30.79
N LEU A 55 9.63 -1.36 31.55
CA LEU A 55 9.88 -1.21 32.97
C LEU A 55 11.33 -0.75 33.19
N ALA A 56 11.63 -0.21 34.36
CA ALA A 56 12.99 0.23 34.74
C ALA A 56 14.08 -0.87 34.65
N ASP A 57 13.68 -2.15 34.59
CA ASP A 57 14.60 -3.27 34.34
C ASP A 57 14.90 -3.53 32.85
N GLY A 58 14.38 -2.67 31.96
CA GLY A 58 14.46 -2.78 30.51
C GLY A 58 13.44 -3.75 29.89
N SER A 59 12.59 -4.40 30.70
CA SER A 59 11.61 -5.35 30.17
C SER A 59 10.40 -4.63 29.57
N HIS A 60 10.08 -4.93 28.31
CA HIS A 60 8.86 -4.43 27.68
C HIS A 60 7.63 -5.20 28.18
N LYS A 61 6.60 -4.46 28.53
CA LYS A 61 5.26 -4.97 28.83
C LYS A 61 4.33 -4.55 27.71
N ASN A 62 3.63 -5.53 27.16
CA ASN A 62 2.49 -5.33 26.29
C ASN A 62 1.31 -6.12 26.87
N MET A 63 0.15 -5.49 27.00
CA MET A 63 -1.07 -6.16 27.45
C MET A 63 -2.29 -5.63 26.71
N GLN A 64 -3.22 -6.53 26.40
CA GLN A 64 -4.54 -6.19 25.88
C GLN A 64 -5.59 -6.32 26.98
N ARG A 65 -6.48 -5.34 27.06
CA ARG A 65 -7.50 -5.21 28.11
C ARG A 65 -8.82 -4.76 27.49
N ASP A 66 -9.94 -5.18 28.08
CA ASP A 66 -11.25 -4.75 27.58
C ASP A 66 -11.42 -3.24 27.83
N GLN A 67 -12.00 -2.54 26.86
CA GLN A 67 -12.21 -1.09 26.97
C GLN A 67 -13.26 -0.73 28.02
N SER A 68 -14.21 -1.64 28.26
CA SER A 68 -15.33 -1.49 29.20
C SER A 68 -15.06 -2.06 30.59
N GLU A 69 -13.84 -2.51 30.90
CA GLU A 69 -13.52 -2.92 32.26
C GLU A 69 -13.06 -1.71 33.10
N PRO A 70 -13.26 -1.76 34.43
CA PRO A 70 -12.74 -0.74 35.34
C PRO A 70 -11.21 -0.68 35.38
N LEU A 71 -10.66 0.53 35.42
CA LEU A 71 -9.23 0.84 35.48
C LEU A 71 -8.50 0.06 36.58
N GLY A 72 -9.11 -0.09 37.76
CA GLY A 72 -8.52 -0.78 38.91
C GLY A 72 -8.03 -2.19 38.56
N ARG A 73 -8.74 -2.92 37.69
CA ARG A 73 -8.33 -4.26 37.24
C ARG A 73 -7.01 -4.25 36.46
N VAL A 74 -6.79 -3.21 35.65
CA VAL A 74 -5.54 -3.04 34.89
C VAL A 74 -4.41 -2.66 35.83
N LEU A 75 -4.64 -1.70 36.74
CA LEU A 75 -3.63 -1.25 37.70
C LEU A 75 -3.17 -2.38 38.61
N SER A 76 -4.09 -3.20 39.16
CA SER A 76 -3.74 -4.38 39.96
C SER A 76 -2.91 -5.40 39.16
N ARG A 77 -3.22 -5.56 37.86
CA ARG A 77 -2.46 -6.46 36.97
C ARG A 77 -1.04 -5.94 36.71
N ILE A 78 -0.88 -4.64 36.50
CA ILE A 78 0.42 -3.98 36.37
C ILE A 78 1.23 -4.16 37.66
N ALA A 79 0.63 -3.93 38.83
CA ALA A 79 1.27 -4.12 40.13
C ALA A 79 1.79 -5.56 40.31
N THR A 80 0.94 -6.55 40.00
CA THR A 80 1.29 -7.98 40.05
C THR A 80 2.48 -8.32 39.13
N ASN A 81 2.52 -7.73 37.92
CA ASN A 81 3.57 -7.98 36.95
C ASN A 81 4.90 -7.32 37.32
N ALA A 82 4.87 -6.12 37.90
CA ALA A 82 6.05 -5.41 38.39
C ALA A 82 6.73 -6.20 39.53
N LEU A 83 5.96 -6.75 40.47
CA LEU A 83 6.46 -7.59 41.56
C LEU A 83 7.21 -8.84 41.07
N LYS A 84 6.69 -9.51 40.03
CA LYS A 84 7.34 -10.70 39.44
C LYS A 84 8.69 -10.37 38.78
N GLY A 85 8.85 -9.17 38.23
CA GLY A 85 10.13 -8.69 37.68
C GLY A 85 11.20 -8.53 38.77
N HIS A 86 10.84 -7.86 39.88
CA HIS A 86 11.72 -7.68 41.03
C HIS A 86 12.15 -9.01 41.67
N ALA A 87 11.24 -9.98 41.80
CA ALA A 87 11.55 -11.30 42.34
C ALA A 87 12.57 -12.08 41.47
N LYS A 88 12.45 -12.01 40.14
CA LYS A 88 13.42 -12.61 39.20
C LYS A 88 14.79 -11.95 39.27
N ALA A 89 14.84 -10.62 39.35
CA ALA A 89 16.11 -9.88 39.47
C ALA A 89 16.84 -10.18 40.80
N ALA A 90 16.11 -10.34 41.89
CA ALA A 90 16.66 -10.73 43.19
C ALA A 90 17.21 -12.18 43.21
N ALA A 91 16.51 -13.11 42.55
CA ALA A 91 16.96 -14.50 42.43
C ALA A 91 18.24 -14.64 41.56
N ALA A 92 18.35 -13.88 40.47
CA ALA A 92 19.53 -13.85 39.60
C ALA A 92 20.79 -13.29 40.32
N LYS A 93 20.62 -12.32 41.22
CA LYS A 93 21.71 -11.81 42.08
C LYS A 93 22.16 -12.82 43.14
N LYS A 94 21.26 -13.70 43.63
CA LYS A 94 21.60 -14.77 44.59
C LYS A 94 22.41 -15.90 43.95
N SER A 95 22.09 -16.33 42.73
CA SER A 95 22.86 -17.42 42.08
C SER A 95 24.29 -17.00 41.70
N ARG A 96 24.51 -15.70 41.43
CA ARG A 96 25.86 -15.14 41.19
C ARG A 96 26.74 -15.10 42.45
N LYS A 97 26.15 -15.17 43.66
CA LYS A 97 26.87 -15.21 44.95
C LYS A 97 27.14 -16.62 45.46
N SER A 98 26.56 -17.68 44.86
CA SER A 98 26.81 -19.07 45.25
C SER A 98 27.76 -19.77 44.27
N ARG A 99 29.04 -19.40 44.30
CA ARG A 99 30.14 -20.30 43.91
C ARG A 99 30.94 -20.60 45.18
N PRO A 100 31.14 -21.86 45.58
CA PRO A 100 31.73 -22.17 46.88
C PRO A 100 33.25 -22.06 46.82
N ASN A 101 33.85 -21.41 47.81
CA ASN A 101 35.19 -21.74 48.28
C ASN A 101 35.05 -22.30 49.70
N ALA A 102 35.69 -23.44 49.92
CA ALA A 102 35.57 -24.29 51.08
C ALA A 102 36.21 -23.69 52.34
N SER A 103 35.56 -23.85 53.50
CA SER A 103 36.06 -24.63 54.66
C SER A 103 35.30 -24.30 55.96
N GLY A 104 34.67 -25.33 56.56
CA GLY A 104 34.66 -25.62 57.99
C GLY A 104 33.88 -24.75 58.99
N GLY A 105 32.97 -25.39 59.75
CA GLY A 105 32.81 -25.09 61.19
C GLY A 105 31.41 -24.74 61.72
N ALA A 106 30.73 -25.77 62.26
CA ALA A 106 29.81 -25.82 63.41
C ALA A 106 28.62 -24.84 63.63
N SER A 107 27.51 -25.50 64.01
CA SER A 107 26.18 -25.11 64.53
C SER A 107 26.00 -23.76 65.25
N CYS A 108 24.81 -23.16 65.06
CA CYS A 108 23.83 -22.91 66.14
C CYS A 108 22.48 -22.42 65.58
N SER A 109 21.40 -22.90 66.21
CA SER A 109 19.99 -22.57 65.98
C SER A 109 19.59 -21.20 66.52
N GLY A 110 18.77 -20.45 65.77
CA GLY A 110 18.11 -19.21 66.22
C GLY A 110 16.99 -18.81 65.25
N PRO A 111 15.93 -18.11 65.73
CA PRO A 111 14.55 -18.29 65.27
C PRO A 111 14.21 -17.52 63.98
N GLY A 112 13.12 -17.95 63.36
CA GLY A 112 12.65 -17.55 62.04
C GLY A 112 12.61 -16.04 61.79
N SER A 113 13.15 -15.65 60.65
CA SER A 113 12.80 -14.40 59.99
C SER A 113 11.42 -14.58 59.35
N GLU A 114 10.43 -13.83 59.84
CA GLU A 114 9.17 -13.59 59.16
C GLU A 114 9.42 -13.23 57.68
N PRO A 115 8.57 -13.68 56.75
CA PRO A 115 8.69 -13.25 55.36
C PRO A 115 8.46 -11.73 55.33
N ALA A 116 9.50 -10.98 54.98
CA ALA A 116 9.39 -9.56 54.67
C ALA A 116 8.25 -9.41 53.64
N VAL A 117 7.14 -8.81 54.08
CA VAL A 117 6.01 -8.48 53.23
C VAL A 117 6.54 -7.59 52.12
N ALA A 118 6.64 -8.12 50.91
CA ALA A 118 6.97 -7.33 49.74
C ALA A 118 5.80 -6.35 49.55
N CYS A 119 5.96 -5.08 49.98
CA CYS A 119 4.99 -4.03 49.70
C CYS A 119 4.70 -4.03 48.20
N GLU A 120 3.41 -4.18 47.84
CA GLU A 120 3.01 -4.05 46.45
C GLU A 120 3.40 -2.65 45.96
N PRO A 121 4.01 -2.52 44.76
CA PRO A 121 4.37 -1.23 44.21
C PRO A 121 3.08 -0.43 44.03
N VAL A 122 3.09 0.83 44.48
CA VAL A 122 1.97 1.74 44.26
C VAL A 122 1.82 1.93 42.75
N VAL A 123 0.71 1.47 42.19
CA VAL A 123 0.36 1.67 40.78
C VAL A 123 -0.87 2.56 40.69
N LYS A 124 -0.70 3.77 40.15
CA LYS A 124 -1.77 4.76 40.03
C LYS A 124 -1.68 5.46 38.69
N LEU A 125 -2.83 5.87 38.17
CA LEU A 125 -2.93 6.71 36.98
C LEU A 125 -3.37 8.11 37.41
N TYR A 126 -2.69 9.13 36.90
CA TYR A 126 -3.00 10.52 37.16
C TYR A 126 -3.36 11.23 35.86
N TYR A 127 -4.36 12.10 35.87
CA TYR A 127 -4.64 13.00 34.75
C TYR A 127 -4.84 14.41 35.31
N ARG A 128 -4.08 15.38 34.80
CA ARG A 128 -4.05 16.76 35.33
C ARG A 128 -3.79 16.82 36.84
N GLU A 129 -2.82 16.03 37.30
CA GLU A 129 -2.41 15.91 38.71
C GLU A 129 -3.43 15.26 39.67
N GLU A 130 -4.61 14.89 39.18
CA GLU A 130 -5.62 14.16 39.96
C GLU A 130 -5.54 12.65 39.71
N ALA A 131 -5.70 11.85 40.76
CA ALA A 131 -5.73 10.40 40.63
C ALA A 131 -7.05 9.97 39.95
N VAL A 132 -6.94 9.21 38.87
CA VAL A 132 -8.10 8.66 38.17
C VAL A 132 -8.72 7.55 39.02
N ALA A 133 -10.04 7.61 39.25
CA ALA A 133 -10.73 6.65 40.08
C ALA A 133 -10.73 5.24 39.45
N GLU A 134 -10.64 4.21 40.29
CA GLU A 134 -10.45 2.82 39.85
C GLU A 134 -11.68 2.21 39.15
N ASP A 135 -12.87 2.81 39.33
CA ASP A 135 -14.13 2.42 38.72
C ASP A 135 -14.34 3.03 37.32
N VAL A 136 -13.54 4.04 36.95
CA VAL A 136 -13.55 4.62 35.59
C VAL A 136 -13.19 3.55 34.57
N LEU A 137 -13.92 3.52 33.46
CA LEU A 137 -13.66 2.55 32.39
C LEU A 137 -12.34 2.85 31.70
N ASN A 138 -11.65 1.80 31.27
CA ASN A 138 -10.40 1.89 30.53
C ASN A 138 -10.44 2.87 29.34
N VAL A 139 -11.53 2.86 28.56
CA VAL A 139 -11.70 3.77 27.42
C VAL A 139 -11.61 5.27 27.80
N ASP A 140 -12.04 5.60 29.02
CA ASP A 140 -12.08 6.97 29.54
C ASP A 140 -10.89 7.29 30.45
N ALA A 141 -10.31 6.29 31.11
CA ALA A 141 -9.21 6.48 32.05
C ALA A 141 -7.90 6.85 31.37
N TRP A 142 -7.55 6.17 30.27
CA TRP A 142 -6.27 6.34 29.58
C TRP A 142 -6.30 7.52 28.62
N GLN A 143 -6.13 8.73 29.17
CA GLN A 143 -6.08 9.97 28.40
C GLN A 143 -4.66 10.32 27.96
N ASP A 144 -4.55 11.03 26.84
CA ASP A 144 -3.28 11.56 26.37
C ASP A 144 -2.71 12.57 27.38
N GLY A 145 -1.42 12.45 27.73
CA GLY A 145 -0.80 13.28 28.75
C GLY A 145 -1.08 12.85 30.20
N ALA A 146 -1.83 11.76 30.42
CA ALA A 146 -1.93 11.14 31.74
C ALA A 146 -0.54 10.62 32.20
N VAL A 147 -0.38 10.37 33.49
CA VAL A 147 0.86 9.86 34.09
C VAL A 147 0.56 8.56 34.81
N LEU A 148 1.08 7.46 34.30
CA LEU A 148 1.08 6.18 34.99
C LEU A 148 2.27 6.16 35.95
N GLN A 149 2.02 5.95 37.23
CA GLN A 149 3.05 5.78 38.25
C GLN A 149 3.14 4.30 38.62
N ILE A 150 4.35 3.73 38.61
CA ILE A 150 4.64 2.37 39.07
C ILE A 150 5.81 2.46 40.07
N GLY A 151 5.50 2.40 41.37
CA GLY A 151 6.47 2.68 42.42
C GLY A 151 6.98 4.12 42.31
N ASP A 152 8.29 4.29 42.16
CA ASP A 152 8.93 5.61 42.03
C ASP A 152 9.05 6.10 40.57
N VAL A 153 8.72 5.25 39.59
CA VAL A 153 8.84 5.56 38.17
C VAL A 153 7.52 6.10 37.65
N LYS A 154 7.60 7.21 36.90
CA LYS A 154 6.46 7.82 36.22
C LYS A 154 6.62 7.64 34.71
N TYR A 155 5.50 7.31 34.07
CA TYR A 155 5.38 7.14 32.63
C TYR A 155 4.37 8.13 32.07
N LYS A 156 4.76 8.90 31.07
CA LYS A 156 3.83 9.75 30.32
C LYS A 156 3.01 8.87 29.39
N VAL A 157 1.69 8.93 29.52
CA VAL A 157 0.75 8.20 28.69
C VAL A 157 0.57 8.94 27.38
N GLU A 158 0.72 8.21 26.29
CA GLU A 158 0.44 8.67 24.94
C GLU A 158 -0.64 7.80 24.35
N ARG A 159 -1.82 8.39 24.16
CA ARG A 159 -2.96 7.70 23.61
C ARG A 159 -2.94 7.86 22.10
N ASN A 160 -2.99 6.74 21.38
CA ASN A 160 -3.05 6.70 19.93
C ASN A 160 -1.98 7.58 19.25
N PRO A 161 -0.68 7.45 19.61
CA PRO A 161 0.35 8.16 18.87
C PRO A 161 0.42 7.63 17.43
N PRO A 162 0.84 8.46 16.45
CA PRO A 162 1.07 8.01 15.09
C PRO A 162 1.98 6.79 15.06
N ALA A 163 1.64 5.74 14.32
CA ALA A 163 2.47 4.53 14.26
C ALA A 163 2.41 3.85 12.90
N PHE A 164 3.55 3.32 12.44
CA PHE A 164 3.61 2.44 11.28
C PHE A 164 3.14 1.04 11.67
N THR A 165 1.99 0.61 11.14
CA THR A 165 1.46 -0.76 11.29
C THR A 165 2.07 -1.71 10.26
N GLU A 166 2.32 -1.20 9.05
CA GLU A 166 3.05 -1.91 7.99
C GLU A 166 4.16 -1.02 7.45
N LEU A 167 5.28 -1.64 7.14
CA LEU A 167 6.42 -0.93 6.58
C LEU A 167 7.26 -1.95 5.80
N GLN A 168 7.31 -1.82 4.48
CA GLN A 168 8.02 -2.75 3.60
C GLN A 168 8.66 -2.02 2.41
N LEU A 169 9.85 -2.46 2.02
CA LEU A 169 10.53 -2.02 0.80
C LEU A 169 10.31 -3.05 -0.33
N PRO A 170 10.31 -2.62 -1.60
CA PRO A 170 10.25 -3.52 -2.75
C PRO A 170 11.38 -4.55 -2.74
N ARG A 171 11.09 -5.75 -3.26
CA ARG A 171 12.07 -6.84 -3.40
C ARG A 171 13.00 -6.66 -4.59
N TYR A 172 12.61 -5.86 -5.57
CA TYR A 172 13.36 -5.60 -6.79
C TYR A 172 13.39 -4.09 -7.03
N ILE A 173 14.59 -3.54 -7.24
CA ILE A 173 14.84 -2.10 -7.32
C ILE A 173 15.73 -1.82 -8.53
N MET A 174 15.30 -0.92 -9.41
CA MET A 174 16.06 -0.54 -10.61
C MET A 174 16.41 0.96 -10.62
N ALA A 175 17.57 1.29 -11.17
CA ALA A 175 17.95 2.66 -11.49
C ALA A 175 16.96 3.27 -12.50
N GLY A 176 16.46 4.47 -12.18
CA GLY A 176 15.46 5.20 -12.97
C GLY A 176 14.00 4.82 -12.67
N PHE A 177 13.75 3.89 -11.74
CA PHE A 177 12.41 3.43 -11.35
C PHE A 177 12.08 3.85 -9.91
N PRO A 178 10.84 4.28 -9.62
CA PRO A 178 10.47 4.78 -8.30
C PRO A 178 10.37 3.63 -7.27
N VAL A 179 11.13 3.73 -6.18
CA VAL A 179 11.01 2.85 -5.01
C VAL A 179 9.88 3.36 -4.13
N CYS A 180 8.75 2.64 -4.16
CA CYS A 180 7.53 3.00 -3.45
C CYS A 180 7.34 2.12 -2.20
N PRO A 181 7.69 2.60 -0.99
CA PRO A 181 7.51 1.80 0.21
C PRO A 181 6.02 1.59 0.53
N LYS A 182 5.68 0.35 0.92
CA LYS A 182 4.37 0.03 1.50
C LYS A 182 4.33 0.56 2.92
N LEU A 183 3.40 1.47 3.19
CA LEU A 183 3.19 2.08 4.49
C LEU A 183 1.77 1.75 4.95
N GLY A 184 1.64 1.10 6.10
CA GLY A 184 0.41 1.08 6.88
C GLY A 184 0.60 2.05 8.04
N LEU A 185 -0.35 2.97 8.21
CA LEU A 185 -0.26 4.01 9.23
C LEU A 185 -1.54 4.03 10.06
N GLU A 186 -1.39 4.13 11.37
CA GLU A 186 -2.49 4.41 12.29
C GLU A 186 -2.28 5.74 13.00
N PHE A 187 -3.37 6.45 13.24
CA PHE A 187 -3.41 7.75 13.92
C PHE A 187 -2.42 8.79 13.38
N GLY A 188 -2.10 8.69 12.09
CA GLY A 188 -1.23 9.62 11.40
C GLY A 188 -1.49 9.57 9.91
N ASP A 189 -0.80 10.42 9.17
CA ASP A 189 -0.90 10.49 7.73
C ASP A 189 0.50 10.55 7.07
N PRO A 190 0.67 10.00 5.86
CA PRO A 190 1.97 10.05 5.18
C PRO A 190 2.49 11.48 4.93
N ALA A 191 1.62 12.48 4.78
CA ALA A 191 2.05 13.86 4.52
C ALA A 191 2.58 14.55 5.81
N GLY A 192 2.04 14.18 6.97
CA GLY A 192 2.52 14.56 8.30
C GLY A 192 3.74 13.77 8.78
N SER A 193 4.16 12.74 8.05
CA SER A 193 5.29 11.87 8.39
C SER A 193 6.63 12.39 7.82
N LEU A 194 7.75 11.92 8.38
CA LEU A 194 9.11 12.25 7.92
C LEU A 194 9.76 11.04 7.24
N PHE A 195 10.50 11.29 6.15
CA PHE A 195 11.22 10.26 5.40
C PHE A 195 12.63 10.75 5.11
N ARG A 196 13.62 9.86 5.22
CA ARG A 196 15.03 10.12 4.87
C ARG A 196 15.61 8.86 4.26
N TRP A 197 16.18 9.01 3.08
CA TRP A 197 16.79 7.92 2.34
C TRP A 197 18.31 7.91 2.51
N TYR A 198 18.86 6.71 2.63
CA TYR A 198 20.28 6.43 2.67
C TYR A 198 20.61 5.37 1.63
N LYS A 199 21.87 5.35 1.20
CA LYS A 199 22.44 4.31 0.35
C LYS A 199 23.73 3.79 0.94
N GLU A 200 24.11 2.55 0.62
CA GLU A 200 25.41 2.03 1.06
C GLU A 200 26.54 2.95 0.62
N ALA A 201 27.51 3.20 1.51
CA ALA A 201 28.64 4.07 1.22
C ALA A 201 29.53 3.51 0.08
N LYS A 202 29.62 2.17 0.00
CA LYS A 202 30.27 1.41 -1.06
C LYS A 202 29.53 0.08 -1.25
N PRO A 203 29.59 -0.55 -2.44
CA PRO A 203 28.96 -1.86 -2.65
C PRO A 203 29.46 -2.88 -1.63
N GLY A 204 28.52 -3.51 -0.90
CA GLY A 204 28.85 -4.53 0.12
C GLY A 204 29.34 -3.97 1.46
N ALA A 205 29.31 -2.65 1.67
CA ALA A 205 29.76 -2.05 2.92
C ALA A 205 28.90 -2.44 4.13
N ALA A 206 27.59 -2.68 3.94
CA ALA A 206 26.69 -3.03 5.04
C ALA A 206 26.35 -4.54 5.09
N GLU A 207 27.10 -5.41 4.40
CA GLU A 207 26.85 -6.85 4.47
C GLU A 207 26.98 -7.36 5.92
N PRO A 208 26.00 -8.14 6.42
CA PRO A 208 26.11 -8.73 7.75
C PRO A 208 27.25 -9.75 7.76
N GLU A 209 28.32 -9.47 8.51
CA GLU A 209 29.40 -10.46 8.74
C GLU A 209 28.80 -11.74 9.33
N VAL A 210 28.96 -12.86 8.62
CA VAL A 210 28.46 -14.17 9.03
C VAL A 210 29.20 -14.61 10.30
N GLY A 211 28.49 -14.67 11.43
CA GLY A 211 28.96 -15.33 12.65
C GLY A 211 29.46 -14.44 13.78
N VAL A 212 29.38 -13.10 13.68
CA VAL A 212 29.74 -12.18 14.78
C VAL A 212 28.50 -11.41 15.23
N PRO A 213 28.09 -11.46 16.51
CA PRO A 213 27.07 -10.56 17.02
C PRO A 213 27.65 -9.14 17.01
N SER A 214 27.19 -8.31 16.08
CA SER A 214 27.72 -6.98 15.81
C SER A 214 27.76 -6.11 17.08
N PRO A 215 28.94 -5.69 17.58
CA PRO A 215 29.04 -4.71 18.65
C PRO A 215 29.28 -3.32 18.06
N LEU A 216 28.39 -2.38 18.38
CA LEU A 216 28.70 -0.95 18.60
C LEU A 216 29.48 -0.19 17.50
N SER A 217 29.39 -0.57 16.22
CA SER A 217 29.93 0.25 15.14
C SER A 217 28.92 1.35 14.77
N PRO A 218 29.32 2.64 14.67
CA PRO A 218 28.39 3.71 14.32
C PRO A 218 27.84 3.50 12.90
N SER A 219 26.51 3.50 12.77
CA SER A 219 25.79 3.23 11.51
C SER A 219 26.19 4.16 10.35
N SER A 220 26.79 5.31 10.65
CA SER A 220 27.28 6.32 9.70
C SER A 220 28.49 5.89 8.87
N LEU A 221 29.20 4.81 9.21
CA LEU A 221 30.32 4.31 8.40
C LEU A 221 29.87 3.53 7.16
N PHE A 222 28.67 2.95 7.19
CA PHE A 222 28.18 2.05 6.15
C PHE A 222 27.10 2.66 5.27
N TRP A 223 26.41 3.69 5.77
CA TRP A 223 25.29 4.34 5.10
C TRP A 223 25.60 5.83 4.85
N ALA A 224 25.46 6.26 3.60
CA ALA A 224 25.51 7.66 3.20
C ALA A 224 24.08 8.22 3.08
N GLU A 225 23.81 9.33 3.77
CA GLU A 225 22.53 10.04 3.66
C GLU A 225 22.38 10.64 2.25
N THR A 226 21.19 10.51 1.68
CA THR A 226 20.83 11.16 0.40
C THR A 226 20.11 12.47 0.66
N GLU A 227 19.96 13.31 -0.36
CA GLU A 227 19.18 14.55 -0.28
C GLU A 227 17.66 14.35 -0.31
N VAL A 228 17.19 13.10 -0.46
CA VAL A 228 15.78 12.78 -0.65
C VAL A 228 15.06 12.63 0.69
N GLN A 229 14.11 13.53 0.93
CA GLN A 229 13.25 13.59 2.13
C GLN A 229 11.77 13.26 1.83
N GLU A 230 11.52 12.67 0.66
CA GLU A 230 10.20 12.28 0.19
C GLU A 230 9.96 10.78 0.49
N ARG A 231 8.68 10.37 0.46
CA ARG A 231 8.29 8.95 0.61
C ARG A 231 8.95 8.06 -0.45
N VAL A 232 9.03 8.57 -1.69
CA VAL A 232 9.55 7.83 -2.86
C VAL A 232 10.98 8.23 -3.13
N TYR A 233 11.81 7.24 -3.45
CA TYR A 233 13.19 7.44 -3.93
C TYR A 233 13.34 6.84 -5.33
N THR A 234 13.91 7.58 -6.27
CA THR A 234 14.24 7.07 -7.61
C THR A 234 15.74 6.92 -7.70
N PRO A 235 16.30 5.70 -7.67
CA PRO A 235 17.74 5.48 -7.74
C PRO A 235 18.30 5.96 -9.07
N SER A 236 19.53 6.46 -9.03
CA SER A 236 20.30 6.82 -10.22
C SER A 236 21.21 5.69 -10.66
N ASN A 237 21.82 5.81 -11.83
CA ASN A 237 22.85 4.84 -12.28
C ASN A 237 24.06 4.78 -11.32
N ALA A 238 24.32 5.83 -10.55
CA ALA A 238 25.38 5.84 -9.54
C ALA A 238 25.04 4.99 -8.30
N ASP A 239 23.78 4.58 -8.15
CA ASP A 239 23.33 3.76 -7.03
C ASP A 239 23.36 2.26 -7.34
N ILE A 240 23.64 1.87 -8.59
CA ILE A 240 23.70 0.47 -9.02
C ILE A 240 24.71 -0.31 -8.16
N GLY A 241 24.27 -1.47 -7.66
CA GLY A 241 25.05 -2.35 -6.79
C GLY A 241 25.04 -1.98 -5.31
N LEU A 242 24.35 -0.90 -4.92
CA LEU A 242 24.17 -0.47 -3.53
C LEU A 242 22.82 -0.92 -3.00
N ARG A 243 22.73 -1.21 -1.69
CA ARG A 243 21.45 -1.30 -0.98
C ARG A 243 20.97 0.07 -0.53
N LEU A 244 19.68 0.18 -0.27
CA LEU A 244 19.01 1.39 0.19
C LEU A 244 18.51 1.21 1.61
N LYS A 245 18.43 2.30 2.36
CA LYS A 245 17.80 2.33 3.68
C LYS A 245 16.84 3.50 3.80
N LEU A 246 15.64 3.23 4.29
CA LEU A 246 14.62 4.22 4.60
C LEU A 246 14.56 4.39 6.12
N HIS A 247 14.80 5.61 6.61
CA HIS A 247 14.41 6.03 7.95
C HIS A 247 13.13 6.84 7.85
N CYS A 248 12.10 6.45 8.58
CA CYS A 248 10.83 7.15 8.58
C CYS A 248 10.24 7.31 9.98
N THR A 249 9.56 8.43 10.21
CA THR A 249 8.93 8.78 11.47
C THR A 249 7.45 9.09 11.22
N PRO A 250 6.52 8.33 11.80
CA PRO A 250 5.09 8.54 11.56
C PRO A 250 4.65 9.83 12.25
N GLY A 251 3.79 10.62 11.62
CA GLY A 251 3.25 11.86 12.17
C GLY A 251 1.82 12.14 11.74
N ASP A 252 1.13 12.99 12.51
CA ASP A 252 -0.26 13.43 12.27
C ASP A 252 -0.35 14.96 12.02
N GLY A 253 0.80 15.60 11.79
CA GLY A 253 0.93 17.05 11.65
C GLY A 253 1.02 17.82 12.99
N GLN A 254 0.77 17.17 14.12
CA GLN A 254 0.92 17.77 15.46
C GLN A 254 2.08 17.15 16.24
N ARG A 255 2.21 15.83 16.19
CA ARG A 255 3.23 15.06 16.92
C ARG A 255 3.78 13.93 16.08
N PHE A 256 4.90 13.38 16.55
CA PHE A 256 5.56 12.24 15.93
C PHE A 256 5.51 11.00 16.83
N GLY A 257 5.32 9.86 16.20
CA GLY A 257 5.50 8.57 16.84
C GLY A 257 6.94 8.05 16.78
N PRO A 258 7.16 6.79 17.16
CA PRO A 258 8.49 6.18 17.11
C PRO A 258 8.97 5.98 15.67
N SER A 259 10.19 6.45 15.39
CA SER A 259 10.86 6.22 14.11
C SER A 259 11.14 4.74 13.85
N ARG A 260 11.18 4.37 12.58
CA ARG A 260 11.57 3.04 12.09
C ARG A 260 12.59 3.16 10.97
N GLU A 261 13.46 2.15 10.87
CA GLU A 261 14.42 2.01 9.77
C GLU A 261 14.22 0.69 9.05
N LEU A 262 14.28 0.70 7.71
CA LEU A 262 14.27 -0.49 6.86
C LEU A 262 15.40 -0.44 5.85
N GLU A 263 16.06 -1.57 5.67
CA GLU A 263 17.08 -1.77 4.65
C GLU A 263 16.52 -2.65 3.53
N SER A 264 16.88 -2.35 2.28
CA SER A 264 16.55 -3.22 1.16
C SER A 264 17.33 -4.52 1.28
N VAL A 265 16.70 -5.63 0.90
CA VAL A 265 17.38 -6.92 0.80
C VAL A 265 18.18 -6.99 -0.50
N CYS A 266 17.61 -6.47 -1.59
CA CYS A 266 18.26 -6.38 -2.89
C CYS A 266 19.14 -5.14 -3.00
N ARG A 267 20.08 -5.21 -3.96
CA ARG A 267 20.86 -4.08 -4.45
C ARG A 267 20.13 -3.45 -5.63
N VAL A 268 20.38 -2.17 -5.90
CA VAL A 268 19.85 -1.50 -7.09
C VAL A 268 20.44 -2.14 -8.34
N GLU A 269 19.58 -2.56 -9.27
CA GLU A 269 19.95 -3.11 -10.57
C GLU A 269 19.87 -2.06 -11.68
N ALA A 270 20.47 -2.37 -12.84
CA ALA A 270 20.30 -1.54 -14.03
C ALA A 270 18.87 -1.73 -14.59
N GLY A 271 18.22 -0.63 -14.98
CA GLY A 271 16.95 -0.70 -15.71
C GLY A 271 17.13 -1.11 -17.18
N PRO A 272 16.02 -1.36 -17.92
CA PRO A 272 16.04 -1.77 -19.33
C PRO A 272 16.58 -0.75 -20.35
N GLY A 273 17.02 0.43 -19.90
CA GLY A 273 17.25 1.56 -20.78
C GLY A 273 15.91 2.25 -21.11
N THR A 274 15.47 2.15 -22.36
CA THR A 274 14.24 2.81 -22.84
C THR A 274 13.03 1.89 -22.69
N CYS A 275 11.95 2.42 -22.11
CA CYS A 275 10.63 1.81 -22.08
C CYS A 275 9.68 2.51 -23.05
N THR A 276 8.70 1.78 -23.57
CA THR A 276 7.74 2.32 -24.56
C THR A 276 6.91 3.50 -24.02
N PHE A 277 6.78 3.61 -22.70
CA PHE A 277 6.05 4.69 -22.04
C PHE A 277 6.90 5.95 -21.81
N ASP A 278 8.23 5.90 -21.99
CA ASP A 278 9.10 7.06 -21.73
C ASP A 278 8.76 8.25 -22.66
N HIS A 279 8.51 7.99 -23.96
CA HIS A 279 8.04 9.02 -24.91
C HIS A 279 6.64 9.53 -24.56
N ARG A 280 5.77 8.64 -24.07
CA ARG A 280 4.40 8.97 -23.67
C ARG A 280 4.37 9.89 -22.45
N HIS A 281 5.31 9.71 -21.52
CA HIS A 281 5.48 10.59 -20.35
C HIS A 281 5.83 12.04 -20.72
N LEU A 282 6.31 12.30 -21.93
CA LEU A 282 6.52 13.67 -22.41
C LEU A 282 5.22 14.48 -22.54
N TYR A 283 4.09 13.80 -22.74
CA TYR A 283 2.75 14.39 -22.84
C TYR A 283 2.08 14.54 -21.46
N THR A 284 2.56 13.79 -20.46
CA THR A 284 1.92 13.68 -19.15
C THR A 284 2.76 14.22 -18.00
N LYS A 285 3.65 15.18 -18.28
CA LYS A 285 4.65 15.73 -17.32
C LYS A 285 4.09 16.30 -16.02
N LYS A 286 2.79 16.59 -15.97
CA LYS A 286 2.10 17.18 -14.82
C LYS A 286 0.71 16.60 -14.68
N VAL A 287 0.19 16.69 -13.47
CA VAL A 287 -1.25 16.62 -13.20
C VAL A 287 -1.97 17.71 -13.99
N THR A 288 -3.12 17.38 -14.54
CA THR A 288 -3.96 18.28 -15.35
C THR A 288 -4.66 19.32 -14.45
N GLU A 289 -5.17 20.38 -15.07
CA GLU A 289 -5.99 21.39 -14.37
C GLU A 289 -7.38 20.82 -14.01
N ASP A 290 -8.10 21.52 -13.13
CA ASP A 290 -9.37 21.06 -12.56
C ASP A 290 -10.46 20.82 -13.64
N ALA A 291 -10.41 21.54 -14.76
CA ALA A 291 -11.36 21.40 -15.86
C ALA A 291 -11.19 20.09 -16.66
N PHE A 292 -10.06 19.41 -16.52
CA PHE A 292 -9.73 18.21 -17.28
C PHE A 292 -9.80 16.95 -16.42
N ILE A 293 -9.86 15.79 -17.05
CA ILE A 293 -9.72 14.48 -16.40
C ILE A 293 -8.79 13.64 -17.25
N ARG A 294 -7.57 13.37 -16.76
CA ARG A 294 -6.70 12.39 -17.41
C ARG A 294 -7.14 11.00 -17.01
N THR A 295 -7.61 10.22 -17.98
CA THR A 295 -8.13 8.87 -17.79
C THR A 295 -7.19 7.85 -18.41
N VAL A 296 -6.92 6.78 -17.67
CA VAL A 296 -6.13 5.62 -18.10
C VAL A 296 -7.02 4.37 -18.08
N SER A 297 -6.92 3.54 -19.12
CA SER A 297 -7.43 2.15 -19.10
C SER A 297 -6.29 1.20 -19.47
N TYR A 298 -6.03 0.18 -18.66
CA TYR A 298 -4.91 -0.72 -18.90
C TYR A 298 -5.10 -2.13 -18.31
N ASN A 299 -5.06 -3.15 -19.16
CA ASN A 299 -4.86 -4.53 -18.73
C ASN A 299 -3.36 -4.74 -18.44
N ILE A 300 -3.02 -5.11 -17.20
CA ILE A 300 -1.64 -5.18 -16.73
C ILE A 300 -1.04 -6.59 -16.74
N LEU A 301 -1.73 -7.56 -17.35
CA LEU A 301 -1.35 -8.97 -17.45
C LEU A 301 -1.16 -9.64 -16.08
N ALA A 302 -2.13 -10.43 -15.65
CA ALA A 302 -2.11 -11.04 -14.32
C ALA A 302 -0.98 -12.07 -14.22
N ASP A 303 -0.31 -12.10 -13.08
CA ASP A 303 0.81 -13.02 -12.83
C ASP A 303 0.36 -14.48 -12.83
N THR A 304 -0.88 -14.72 -12.38
CA THR A 304 -1.51 -16.05 -12.45
C THR A 304 -1.55 -16.61 -13.87
N TYR A 305 -1.52 -15.76 -14.91
CA TYR A 305 -1.47 -16.17 -16.31
C TYR A 305 -0.05 -16.11 -16.86
N ALA A 306 0.73 -15.06 -16.55
CA ALA A 306 2.07 -14.87 -17.10
C ALA A 306 3.09 -15.95 -16.66
N GLN A 307 2.98 -16.46 -15.44
CA GLN A 307 4.01 -17.34 -14.87
C GLN A 307 3.96 -18.79 -15.37
N THR A 308 2.90 -19.20 -16.09
CA THR A 308 2.72 -20.59 -16.51
C THR A 308 3.77 -21.01 -17.55
N ASP A 309 4.14 -22.30 -17.56
CA ASP A 309 5.06 -22.85 -18.57
C ASP A 309 4.52 -22.64 -19.99
N PHE A 310 3.19 -22.75 -20.16
CA PHE A 310 2.52 -22.48 -21.42
C PHE A 310 2.70 -21.02 -21.86
N SER A 311 2.52 -20.06 -20.96
CA SER A 311 2.74 -18.64 -21.28
C SER A 311 4.19 -18.37 -21.66
N ARG A 312 5.15 -18.89 -20.91
CA ARG A 312 6.59 -18.69 -21.18
C ARG A 312 7.06 -19.33 -22.49
N THR A 313 6.50 -20.48 -22.87
CA THR A 313 6.99 -21.28 -24.01
C THR A 313 6.15 -21.19 -25.28
N VAL A 314 4.86 -20.81 -25.16
CA VAL A 314 3.91 -20.78 -26.27
C VAL A 314 3.39 -19.36 -26.55
N LEU A 315 2.90 -18.65 -25.52
CA LEU A 315 2.33 -17.30 -25.73
C LEU A 315 3.41 -16.23 -25.90
N TYR A 316 4.46 -16.28 -25.06
CA TYR A 316 5.49 -15.26 -24.96
C TYR A 316 6.92 -15.82 -25.14
N PRO A 317 7.20 -16.74 -26.09
CA PRO A 317 8.54 -17.34 -26.25
C PRO A 317 9.61 -16.33 -26.69
N TYR A 318 9.20 -15.17 -27.18
CA TYR A 318 10.06 -14.04 -27.57
C TYR A 318 10.46 -13.16 -26.38
N CYS A 319 9.70 -13.16 -25.28
CA CYS A 319 9.98 -12.31 -24.13
C CYS A 319 11.11 -12.91 -23.30
N ALA A 320 12.05 -12.06 -22.87
CA ALA A 320 13.10 -12.50 -21.97
C ALA A 320 12.48 -13.04 -20.66
N PRO A 321 12.86 -14.22 -20.16
CA PRO A 321 12.19 -14.83 -19.01
C PRO A 321 12.13 -13.95 -17.76
N TYR A 322 13.20 -13.20 -17.47
CA TYR A 322 13.25 -12.28 -16.34
C TYR A 322 12.28 -11.08 -16.47
N ALA A 323 11.89 -10.71 -17.71
CA ALA A 323 10.97 -9.61 -17.97
C ALA A 323 9.50 -10.03 -17.83
N LEU A 324 9.21 -11.34 -17.82
CA LEU A 324 7.89 -11.87 -17.46
C LEU A 324 7.68 -11.96 -15.94
N GLU A 325 8.76 -12.02 -15.16
CA GLU A 325 8.68 -12.11 -13.71
C GLU A 325 7.95 -10.90 -13.11
N LEU A 326 7.08 -11.17 -12.14
CA LEU A 326 6.19 -10.16 -11.56
C LEU A 326 6.93 -8.93 -11.05
N ASP A 327 7.99 -9.14 -10.25
CA ASP A 327 8.74 -8.05 -9.63
C ASP A 327 9.35 -7.08 -10.67
N TYR A 328 9.75 -7.59 -11.84
CA TYR A 328 10.24 -6.78 -12.95
C TYR A 328 9.10 -5.97 -13.59
N ARG A 329 8.00 -6.66 -13.97
CA ARG A 329 6.83 -6.02 -14.60
C ARG A 329 6.24 -4.94 -13.68
N GLN A 330 6.13 -5.22 -12.38
CA GLN A 330 5.60 -4.27 -11.40
C GLN A 330 6.43 -2.99 -11.32
N ASN A 331 7.76 -3.06 -11.41
CA ASN A 331 8.60 -1.85 -11.44
C ASN A 331 8.26 -0.99 -12.68
N LEU A 332 8.11 -1.61 -13.85
CA LEU A 332 7.72 -0.92 -15.09
C LEU A 332 6.31 -0.33 -14.99
N ILE A 333 5.33 -1.11 -14.54
CA ILE A 333 3.93 -0.67 -14.36
C ILE A 333 3.87 0.52 -13.38
N GLN A 334 4.60 0.46 -12.26
CA GLN A 334 4.65 1.56 -11.30
C GLN A 334 5.21 2.84 -11.94
N LYS A 335 6.35 2.76 -12.64
CA LYS A 335 6.93 3.92 -13.34
C LYS A 335 5.98 4.44 -14.41
N GLU A 336 5.37 3.55 -15.18
CA GLU A 336 4.43 3.88 -16.25
C GLU A 336 3.22 4.65 -15.72
N LEU A 337 2.48 4.07 -14.76
CA LEU A 337 1.24 4.65 -14.25
C LEU A 337 1.47 5.95 -13.47
N THR A 338 2.52 6.00 -12.63
CA THR A 338 2.85 7.22 -11.87
C THR A 338 3.32 8.35 -12.79
N GLY A 339 4.05 8.04 -13.87
CA GLY A 339 4.48 9.01 -14.87
C GLY A 339 3.36 9.59 -15.74
N TYR A 340 2.22 8.89 -15.84
CA TYR A 340 1.03 9.44 -16.50
C TYR A 340 0.37 10.58 -15.72
N ASN A 341 0.66 10.75 -14.43
CA ASN A 341 0.03 11.79 -13.59
C ASN A 341 -1.50 11.84 -13.79
N ALA A 342 -2.13 10.67 -13.90
CA ALA A 342 -3.54 10.51 -14.24
C ALA A 342 -4.45 10.92 -13.08
N ASP A 343 -5.72 11.17 -13.40
CA ASP A 343 -6.75 11.49 -12.42
C ASP A 343 -7.67 10.29 -12.16
N VAL A 344 -7.92 9.47 -13.17
CA VAL A 344 -8.67 8.21 -13.08
C VAL A 344 -7.88 7.11 -13.79
N ILE A 345 -7.66 5.98 -13.15
CA ILE A 345 -6.96 4.82 -13.71
C ILE A 345 -7.84 3.59 -13.51
N CYS A 346 -8.27 2.96 -14.60
CA CYS A 346 -9.02 1.71 -14.60
C CYS A 346 -8.10 0.58 -15.07
N LEU A 347 -7.93 -0.44 -14.23
CA LEU A 347 -7.03 -1.56 -14.50
C LEU A 347 -7.79 -2.87 -14.55
N GLN A 348 -7.37 -3.76 -15.46
CA GLN A 348 -7.82 -5.14 -15.58
C GLN A 348 -6.67 -6.10 -15.32
N GLU A 349 -6.97 -7.36 -15.01
CA GLU A 349 -5.96 -8.38 -14.72
C GLU A 349 -5.05 -8.03 -13.54
N VAL A 350 -5.67 -7.49 -12.48
CA VAL A 350 -4.96 -7.10 -11.26
C VAL A 350 -5.02 -8.24 -10.25
N ASP A 351 -3.89 -8.88 -9.96
CA ASP A 351 -3.81 -9.81 -8.84
C ASP A 351 -4.02 -9.09 -7.50
N ARG A 352 -4.62 -9.77 -6.51
CA ARG A 352 -4.88 -9.18 -5.17
C ARG A 352 -3.60 -8.64 -4.51
N ALA A 353 -2.51 -9.39 -4.59
CA ALA A 353 -1.22 -8.98 -4.02
C ALA A 353 -0.61 -7.81 -4.81
N VAL A 354 -0.76 -7.79 -6.14
CA VAL A 354 -0.34 -6.67 -6.98
C VAL A 354 -1.07 -5.38 -6.56
N PHE A 355 -2.38 -5.45 -6.31
CA PHE A 355 -3.14 -4.32 -5.82
C PHE A 355 -2.60 -3.82 -4.46
N SER A 356 -2.53 -4.69 -3.45
CA SER A 356 -2.20 -4.28 -2.07
C SER A 356 -0.73 -3.93 -1.85
N ASP A 357 0.19 -4.63 -2.52
CA ASP A 357 1.61 -4.57 -2.20
C ASP A 357 2.42 -3.76 -3.23
N SER A 358 1.86 -3.50 -4.41
CA SER A 358 2.52 -2.72 -5.46
C SER A 358 1.74 -1.48 -5.86
N LEU A 359 0.51 -1.63 -6.37
CA LEU A 359 -0.24 -0.51 -6.96
C LEU A 359 -0.67 0.51 -5.91
N VAL A 360 -1.24 0.07 -4.78
CA VAL A 360 -1.64 0.99 -3.70
C VAL A 360 -0.44 1.78 -3.17
N PRO A 361 0.69 1.16 -2.75
CA PRO A 361 1.86 1.91 -2.29
C PRO A 361 2.40 2.94 -3.29
N ALA A 362 2.42 2.58 -4.59
CA ALA A 362 2.90 3.45 -5.64
C ALA A 362 1.91 4.60 -5.92
N LEU A 363 0.65 4.29 -6.24
CA LEU A 363 -0.32 5.29 -6.66
C LEU A 363 -0.75 6.22 -5.51
N GLU A 364 -0.79 5.73 -4.28
CA GLU A 364 -1.03 6.56 -3.09
C GLU A 364 0.08 7.58 -2.87
N ALA A 365 1.34 7.20 -3.06
CA ALA A 365 2.46 8.12 -2.97
C ALA A 365 2.39 9.26 -4.00
N PHE A 366 1.62 9.08 -5.08
CA PHE A 366 1.35 10.09 -6.11
C PHE A 366 -0.06 10.70 -6.02
N GLY A 367 -0.75 10.48 -4.90
CA GLY A 367 -2.00 11.15 -4.53
C GLY A 367 -3.28 10.51 -5.07
N LEU A 368 -3.23 9.26 -5.51
CA LEU A 368 -4.41 8.49 -5.91
C LEU A 368 -4.85 7.54 -4.80
N GLU A 369 -6.14 7.27 -4.72
CA GLU A 369 -6.73 6.23 -3.88
C GLU A 369 -7.41 5.20 -4.77
N GLY A 370 -7.41 3.93 -4.35
CA GLY A 370 -7.86 2.82 -5.19
C GLY A 370 -8.89 1.94 -4.52
N VAL A 371 -9.80 1.41 -5.33
CA VAL A 371 -10.72 0.33 -4.97
C VAL A 371 -10.45 -0.90 -5.82
N PHE A 372 -10.70 -2.09 -5.27
CA PHE A 372 -10.43 -3.37 -5.92
C PHE A 372 -11.64 -4.29 -5.87
N ARG A 373 -11.98 -4.89 -7.02
CA ARG A 373 -13.03 -5.91 -7.14
C ARG A 373 -12.44 -7.16 -7.76
N ILE A 374 -12.41 -8.24 -6.98
CA ILE A 374 -11.96 -9.54 -7.46
C ILE A 374 -13.00 -10.20 -8.37
N LYS A 375 -12.54 -10.92 -9.40
CA LYS A 375 -13.38 -11.79 -10.25
C LYS A 375 -13.29 -13.23 -9.77
N GLN A 376 -12.10 -13.81 -9.93
CA GLN A 376 -11.71 -15.14 -9.49
C GLN A 376 -10.29 -15.08 -8.88
N HIS A 377 -9.26 -15.15 -9.73
CA HIS A 377 -7.85 -15.09 -9.32
C HIS A 377 -7.29 -13.67 -9.40
N GLU A 378 -7.67 -12.94 -10.45
CA GLU A 378 -7.41 -11.51 -10.64
C GLU A 378 -8.72 -10.72 -10.56
N GLY A 379 -8.62 -9.40 -10.71
CA GLY A 379 -9.79 -8.61 -11.04
C GLY A 379 -9.50 -7.18 -11.45
N LEU A 380 -10.41 -6.29 -11.08
CA LEU A 380 -10.40 -4.90 -11.50
C LEU A 380 -9.92 -4.00 -10.37
N ALA A 381 -9.21 -2.94 -10.74
CA ALA A 381 -8.91 -1.85 -9.85
C ALA A 381 -9.26 -0.50 -10.49
N THR A 382 -9.84 0.39 -9.70
CA THR A 382 -10.07 1.78 -10.10
C THR A 382 -9.38 2.69 -9.12
N PHE A 383 -8.46 3.51 -9.61
CA PHE A 383 -7.79 4.55 -8.84
C PHE A 383 -8.29 5.93 -9.25
N TYR A 384 -8.45 6.83 -8.29
CA TYR A 384 -8.88 8.20 -8.50
C TYR A 384 -8.03 9.18 -7.68
N ARG A 385 -7.72 10.34 -8.25
CA ARG A 385 -6.87 11.35 -7.63
C ARG A 385 -7.63 12.10 -6.52
N LYS A 386 -7.16 11.97 -5.28
CA LYS A 386 -7.81 12.54 -4.08
C LYS A 386 -7.94 14.06 -4.10
N SER A 387 -7.07 14.76 -4.84
CA SER A 387 -7.16 16.22 -4.96
C SER A 387 -8.29 16.69 -5.88
N LYS A 388 -8.90 15.79 -6.66
CA LYS A 388 -9.97 16.10 -7.62
C LYS A 388 -11.26 15.33 -7.36
N PHE A 389 -11.15 14.12 -6.80
CA PHE A 389 -12.28 13.22 -6.58
C PHE A 389 -12.26 12.63 -5.18
N SER A 390 -13.46 12.40 -4.65
CA SER A 390 -13.71 11.59 -3.46
C SER A 390 -14.70 10.50 -3.85
N LEU A 391 -14.48 9.27 -3.37
CA LEU A 391 -15.42 8.18 -3.57
C LEU A 391 -16.72 8.44 -2.79
N LEU A 392 -17.85 8.46 -3.48
CA LEU A 392 -19.17 8.63 -2.87
C LEU A 392 -19.82 7.28 -2.56
N SER A 393 -19.81 6.37 -3.54
CA SER A 393 -20.41 5.04 -3.45
C SER A 393 -19.77 4.09 -4.45
N GLN A 394 -19.99 2.79 -4.24
CA GLN A 394 -19.53 1.71 -5.13
C GLN A 394 -20.72 0.82 -5.49
N HIS A 395 -20.81 0.41 -6.76
CA HIS A 395 -21.94 -0.33 -7.33
C HIS A 395 -21.44 -1.49 -8.20
N ASP A 396 -20.56 -2.30 -7.65
CA ASP A 396 -19.99 -3.45 -8.37
C ASP A 396 -21.04 -4.55 -8.54
N ILE A 397 -21.22 -5.03 -9.77
CA ILE A 397 -22.15 -6.12 -10.08
C ILE A 397 -21.41 -7.33 -10.63
N SER A 398 -21.96 -8.52 -10.36
CA SER A 398 -21.68 -9.72 -11.15
C SER A 398 -22.73 -9.83 -12.25
N PHE A 399 -22.33 -9.96 -13.52
CA PHE A 399 -23.29 -9.98 -14.62
C PHE A 399 -24.33 -11.11 -14.52
N HIS A 400 -23.93 -12.33 -14.13
CA HIS A 400 -24.87 -13.44 -14.00
C HIS A 400 -25.85 -13.20 -12.84
N GLU A 401 -25.36 -12.72 -11.67
CA GLU A 401 -26.22 -12.44 -10.51
C GLU A 401 -27.21 -11.32 -10.83
N ALA A 402 -26.75 -10.26 -11.48
CA ALA A 402 -27.59 -9.14 -11.89
C ALA A 402 -28.66 -9.60 -12.90
N LEU A 403 -28.28 -10.37 -13.92
CA LEU A 403 -29.22 -10.85 -14.93
C LEU A 403 -30.31 -11.76 -14.35
N GLU A 404 -29.99 -12.61 -13.37
CA GLU A 404 -30.96 -13.52 -12.74
C GLU A 404 -31.82 -12.86 -11.67
N SER A 405 -31.23 -11.97 -10.86
CA SER A 405 -31.83 -11.55 -9.59
C SER A 405 -32.32 -10.10 -9.59
N ASP A 406 -31.78 -9.22 -10.44
CA ASP A 406 -32.17 -7.82 -10.47
C ASP A 406 -33.35 -7.60 -11.44
N PRO A 407 -34.52 -7.12 -10.96
CA PRO A 407 -35.66 -6.81 -11.82
C PRO A 407 -35.35 -5.84 -12.96
N LEU A 408 -34.29 -5.03 -12.85
CA LEU A 408 -33.83 -4.12 -13.90
C LEU A 408 -33.51 -4.84 -15.22
N HIS A 409 -33.07 -6.11 -15.15
CA HIS A 409 -32.67 -6.89 -16.31
C HIS A 409 -33.74 -7.86 -16.81
N LYS A 410 -34.96 -7.79 -16.27
CA LYS A 410 -36.05 -8.73 -16.57
C LYS A 410 -36.36 -8.84 -18.07
N GLU A 411 -36.41 -7.73 -18.80
CA GLU A 411 -36.68 -7.77 -20.26
C GLU A 411 -35.60 -8.53 -21.03
N LEU A 412 -34.33 -8.35 -20.64
CA LEU A 412 -33.20 -9.05 -21.27
C LEU A 412 -33.25 -10.54 -20.93
N LEU A 413 -33.56 -10.89 -19.68
CA LEU A 413 -33.73 -12.28 -19.27
C LEU A 413 -34.89 -12.95 -20.02
N GLU A 414 -36.03 -12.28 -20.17
CA GLU A 414 -37.17 -12.79 -20.93
C GLU A 414 -36.82 -13.09 -22.40
N LYS A 415 -36.00 -12.25 -23.04
CA LYS A 415 -35.46 -12.51 -24.39
C LYS A 415 -34.51 -13.71 -24.40
N LEU A 416 -33.64 -13.83 -23.39
CA LEU A 416 -32.63 -14.91 -23.32
C LEU A 416 -33.23 -16.28 -22.97
N VAL A 417 -34.33 -16.34 -22.20
CA VAL A 417 -35.05 -17.57 -21.86
C VAL A 417 -35.57 -18.33 -23.10
N LEU A 418 -35.78 -17.62 -24.22
CA LEU A 418 -36.11 -18.23 -25.50
C LEU A 418 -34.98 -19.09 -26.08
N TYR A 419 -33.76 -18.95 -25.54
CA TYR A 419 -32.53 -19.62 -25.98
C TYR A 419 -31.86 -20.36 -24.81
N PRO A 420 -32.36 -21.53 -24.37
CA PRO A 420 -31.89 -22.21 -23.17
C PRO A 420 -30.39 -22.52 -23.16
N SER A 421 -29.82 -22.95 -24.29
CA SER A 421 -28.38 -23.22 -24.41
C SER A 421 -27.53 -21.96 -24.20
N ALA A 422 -27.93 -20.85 -24.81
CA ALA A 422 -27.25 -19.57 -24.65
C ALA A 422 -27.43 -19.02 -23.23
N GLN A 423 -28.61 -19.17 -22.64
CA GLN A 423 -28.90 -18.80 -21.26
C GLN A 423 -27.95 -19.51 -20.29
N GLU A 424 -27.86 -20.84 -20.37
CA GLU A 424 -26.97 -21.62 -19.51
C GLU A 424 -25.51 -21.14 -19.62
N LYS A 425 -25.03 -20.88 -20.84
CA LYS A 425 -23.67 -20.40 -21.08
C LYS A 425 -23.43 -19.01 -20.51
N VAL A 426 -24.36 -18.07 -20.71
CA VAL A 426 -24.25 -16.71 -20.16
C VAL A 426 -24.19 -16.73 -18.64
N LEU A 427 -25.01 -17.56 -18.00
CA LEU A 427 -25.07 -17.69 -16.54
C LEU A 427 -23.85 -18.39 -15.94
N GLN A 428 -23.13 -19.18 -16.74
CA GLN A 428 -21.85 -19.80 -16.35
C GLN A 428 -20.63 -18.87 -16.52
N ARG A 429 -20.76 -17.72 -17.20
CA ARG A 429 -19.63 -16.81 -17.45
C ARG A 429 -19.25 -15.98 -16.22
N SER A 430 -17.98 -15.57 -16.18
CA SER A 430 -17.39 -14.83 -15.06
C SER A 430 -18.12 -13.52 -14.75
N SER A 431 -18.07 -13.13 -13.48
CA SER A 431 -18.73 -11.97 -12.90
C SER A 431 -18.32 -10.61 -13.49
N VAL A 432 -17.18 -10.50 -14.19
CA VAL A 432 -16.68 -9.23 -14.70
C VAL A 432 -15.95 -9.41 -16.04
N LEU A 433 -16.20 -8.50 -16.99
CA LEU A 433 -15.77 -8.62 -18.38
C LEU A 433 -14.83 -7.47 -18.78
N GLN A 434 -13.75 -7.78 -19.48
CA GLN A 434 -13.02 -6.81 -20.31
C GLN A 434 -13.67 -6.80 -21.70
N PHE A 435 -13.70 -5.65 -22.37
CA PHE A 435 -14.25 -5.49 -23.72
C PHE A 435 -13.40 -6.24 -24.76
N ASN A 436 -13.40 -7.58 -24.76
CA ASN A 436 -12.60 -8.39 -25.67
C ASN A 436 -13.25 -8.41 -27.07
N SER A 437 -13.28 -7.26 -27.73
CA SER A 437 -14.04 -7.03 -28.95
C SER A 437 -13.35 -6.00 -29.82
N THR A 438 -13.09 -6.39 -31.08
CA THR A 438 -12.55 -5.48 -32.10
C THR A 438 -13.62 -4.51 -32.58
N PRO A 439 -13.25 -3.39 -33.24
CA PRO A 439 -14.23 -2.40 -33.73
C PRO A 439 -15.25 -2.96 -34.74
N SER A 440 -14.99 -4.14 -35.30
CA SER A 440 -15.87 -4.82 -36.25
C SER A 440 -16.94 -5.70 -35.59
N THR A 441 -16.92 -5.92 -34.28
CA THR A 441 -17.88 -6.82 -33.62
C THR A 441 -19.22 -6.13 -33.39
N GLY A 442 -20.27 -6.94 -33.25
CA GLY A 442 -21.61 -6.51 -32.88
C GLY A 442 -21.65 -5.83 -31.52
N MET A 443 -20.76 -6.22 -30.59
CA MET A 443 -20.64 -5.54 -29.31
C MET A 443 -20.17 -4.08 -29.46
N TYR A 444 -19.15 -3.81 -30.28
CA TYR A 444 -18.71 -2.45 -30.58
C TYR A 444 -19.79 -1.65 -31.30
N HIS A 445 -20.44 -2.26 -32.29
CA HIS A 445 -21.58 -1.66 -32.98
C HIS A 445 -22.70 -1.27 -32.00
N PHE A 446 -23.07 -2.17 -31.08
CA PHE A 446 -24.09 -1.93 -30.07
C PHE A 446 -23.75 -0.70 -29.22
N VAL A 447 -22.52 -0.63 -28.69
CA VAL A 447 -22.07 0.44 -27.80
C VAL A 447 -22.02 1.82 -28.48
N ILE A 448 -21.56 1.87 -29.73
CA ILE A 448 -21.43 3.15 -30.45
C ILE A 448 -22.79 3.62 -31.00
N ASN A 449 -23.60 2.71 -31.55
CA ASN A 449 -24.83 3.08 -32.24
C ASN A 449 -26.05 3.16 -31.32
N GLY A 450 -25.97 2.58 -30.12
CA GLY A 450 -27.11 2.48 -29.20
C GLY A 450 -28.12 1.42 -29.60
N SER A 451 -27.83 0.61 -30.61
CA SER A 451 -28.64 -0.53 -31.01
C SER A 451 -27.83 -1.59 -31.77
N ILE A 452 -28.31 -2.83 -31.69
CA ILE A 452 -27.83 -3.96 -32.49
C ILE A 452 -29.06 -4.73 -32.99
N PRO A 453 -29.14 -5.04 -34.29
CA PRO A 453 -30.30 -5.71 -34.86
C PRO A 453 -30.28 -7.21 -34.54
N GLU A 454 -31.45 -7.84 -34.66
CA GLU A 454 -31.65 -9.26 -34.40
C GLU A 454 -30.92 -10.16 -35.41
N ASP A 455 -30.67 -9.68 -36.62
CA ASP A 455 -30.01 -10.42 -37.70
C ASP A 455 -28.47 -10.25 -37.71
N HIS A 456 -27.89 -9.59 -36.71
CA HIS A 456 -26.43 -9.46 -36.60
C HIS A 456 -25.74 -10.84 -36.47
N GLU A 457 -24.61 -11.01 -37.14
CA GLU A 457 -23.90 -12.31 -37.23
C GLU A 457 -23.37 -12.81 -35.88
N ASP A 458 -22.90 -11.92 -35.00
CA ASP A 458 -22.40 -12.25 -33.66
C ASP A 458 -23.39 -13.00 -32.76
N TRP A 459 -24.70 -12.93 -33.05
CA TRP A 459 -25.70 -13.73 -32.33
C TRP A 459 -25.52 -15.24 -32.52
N ALA A 460 -24.76 -15.66 -33.54
CA ALA A 460 -24.36 -17.04 -33.79
C ALA A 460 -22.82 -17.21 -33.73
N SER A 461 -22.13 -16.35 -32.97
CA SER A 461 -20.65 -16.33 -32.89
C SER A 461 -20.01 -17.65 -32.45
N ASN A 462 -20.73 -18.48 -31.68
CA ASN A 462 -20.28 -19.82 -31.27
C ASN A 462 -21.07 -20.96 -31.95
N GLY A 463 -21.64 -20.70 -33.13
CA GLY A 463 -22.42 -21.65 -33.92
C GLY A 463 -23.92 -21.66 -33.59
N GLU A 464 -24.67 -22.48 -34.32
CA GLU A 464 -26.13 -22.52 -34.27
C GLU A 464 -26.70 -23.06 -32.95
N GLU A 465 -25.95 -23.88 -32.21
CA GLU A 465 -26.40 -24.47 -30.94
C GLU A 465 -26.52 -23.43 -29.81
N GLU A 466 -25.68 -22.39 -29.84
CA GLU A 466 -25.66 -21.29 -28.86
C GLU A 466 -26.24 -19.99 -29.45
N ARG A 467 -26.93 -20.07 -30.59
CA ARG A 467 -27.52 -18.93 -31.28
C ARG A 467 -28.60 -18.24 -30.44
N CYS A 468 -28.54 -16.92 -30.33
CA CYS A 468 -29.46 -16.14 -29.49
C CYS A 468 -29.84 -14.77 -30.09
N ASN A 469 -30.49 -14.79 -31.26
CA ASN A 469 -30.89 -13.58 -31.97
C ASN A 469 -31.83 -12.70 -31.15
N MET A 470 -31.47 -11.43 -30.99
CA MET A 470 -32.34 -10.45 -30.36
C MET A 470 -31.97 -9.03 -30.78
N SER A 471 -32.95 -8.14 -30.76
CA SER A 471 -32.69 -6.70 -30.88
C SER A 471 -32.48 -6.09 -29.50
N LEU A 472 -31.34 -5.40 -29.33
CA LEU A 472 -31.01 -4.66 -28.12
C LEU A 472 -30.81 -3.18 -28.43
N THR A 473 -31.17 -2.33 -27.47
CA THR A 473 -30.95 -0.88 -27.54
C THR A 473 -30.44 -0.34 -26.20
N HIS A 474 -29.73 0.78 -26.24
CA HIS A 474 -29.38 1.57 -25.07
C HIS A 474 -29.48 3.06 -25.38
N PHE A 475 -29.60 3.88 -24.34
CA PHE A 475 -29.86 5.32 -24.48
C PHE A 475 -28.60 6.19 -24.54
N PHE A 476 -27.45 5.67 -24.12
CA PHE A 476 -26.19 6.43 -24.08
C PHE A 476 -25.70 6.85 -25.48
N LYS A 477 -25.03 8.00 -25.55
CA LYS A 477 -24.30 8.49 -26.73
C LYS A 477 -22.81 8.36 -26.48
N LEU A 478 -22.28 7.17 -26.72
CA LEU A 478 -20.91 6.82 -26.38
C LEU A 478 -19.98 6.99 -27.58
N LYS A 479 -18.73 7.35 -27.28
CA LYS A 479 -17.62 7.36 -28.23
C LYS A 479 -16.39 6.76 -27.57
N SER A 480 -15.60 5.98 -28.33
CA SER A 480 -14.24 5.64 -27.89
C SER A 480 -13.35 6.88 -27.91
N ALA A 481 -12.92 7.34 -26.73
CA ALA A 481 -12.11 8.56 -26.57
C ALA A 481 -10.76 8.46 -27.27
N CYS A 482 -10.14 7.27 -27.23
CA CYS A 482 -8.86 6.99 -27.90
C CYS A 482 -9.02 6.54 -29.36
N GLY A 483 -10.25 6.57 -29.90
CA GLY A 483 -10.57 6.09 -31.24
C GLY A 483 -10.47 4.58 -31.36
N GLU A 484 -10.02 4.12 -32.53
CA GLU A 484 -9.88 2.70 -32.89
C GLU A 484 -8.41 2.45 -33.30
N PRO A 485 -7.48 2.33 -32.34
CA PRO A 485 -6.09 2.01 -32.65
C PRO A 485 -5.97 0.74 -33.51
N ALA A 486 -4.88 0.60 -34.25
CA ALA A 486 -4.62 -0.63 -35.01
C ALA A 486 -4.62 -1.87 -34.08
N TYR A 487 -4.09 -1.70 -32.87
CA TYR A 487 -4.13 -2.68 -31.82
C TYR A 487 -3.93 -2.01 -30.45
N THR A 488 -4.44 -2.67 -29.42
CA THR A 488 -4.16 -2.38 -28.01
C THR A 488 -3.63 -3.63 -27.29
N ASN A 489 -3.81 -4.82 -27.87
CA ASN A 489 -3.11 -6.06 -27.53
C ASN A 489 -2.22 -6.49 -28.71
N TYR A 490 -0.97 -6.89 -28.44
CA TYR A 490 -0.03 -7.31 -29.48
C TYR A 490 0.88 -8.46 -29.01
N VAL A 491 0.55 -9.68 -29.40
CA VAL A 491 1.27 -10.90 -29.04
C VAL A 491 1.74 -11.68 -30.27
N GLY A 492 2.61 -12.68 -30.06
CA GLY A 492 3.01 -13.62 -31.12
C GLY A 492 1.82 -14.43 -31.66
N GLY A 493 1.25 -14.00 -32.79
CA GLY A 493 0.16 -14.69 -33.48
C GLY A 493 -1.21 -14.00 -33.41
N PHE A 494 -1.36 -12.96 -32.58
CA PHE A 494 -2.59 -12.16 -32.52
C PHE A 494 -2.29 -10.70 -32.20
N HIS A 495 -3.02 -9.78 -32.83
CA HIS A 495 -3.06 -8.39 -32.44
C HIS A 495 -4.42 -7.79 -32.77
N GLY A 496 -4.92 -6.90 -31.93
CA GLY A 496 -6.23 -6.29 -32.13
C GLY A 496 -6.52 -5.18 -31.14
N CYS A 497 -7.46 -4.30 -31.49
CA CYS A 497 -7.99 -3.28 -30.59
C CYS A 497 -9.04 -3.90 -29.69
N LEU A 498 -8.69 -4.13 -28.43
CA LEU A 498 -9.53 -4.77 -27.41
C LEU A 498 -9.80 -3.85 -26.21
N ASP A 499 -9.23 -2.65 -26.20
CA ASP A 499 -9.34 -1.73 -25.07
C ASP A 499 -9.95 -0.42 -25.54
N TYR A 500 -10.82 0.14 -24.71
CA TYR A 500 -11.55 1.36 -25.01
C TYR A 500 -11.75 2.20 -23.76
N ILE A 501 -11.82 3.52 -23.95
CA ILE A 501 -12.33 4.46 -22.95
C ILE A 501 -13.60 5.06 -23.56
N PHE A 502 -14.76 4.47 -23.26
CA PHE A 502 -16.03 5.02 -23.73
C PHE A 502 -16.44 6.21 -22.88
N ILE A 503 -16.73 7.34 -23.54
CA ILE A 503 -17.18 8.58 -22.89
C ILE A 503 -18.59 8.94 -23.34
N ASP A 504 -19.37 9.53 -22.44
CA ASP A 504 -20.66 10.15 -22.80
C ASP A 504 -20.42 11.49 -23.50
N LEU A 505 -20.76 11.54 -24.79
CA LEU A 505 -20.62 12.73 -25.63
C LEU A 505 -21.50 13.90 -25.18
N ASN A 506 -22.50 13.68 -24.33
CA ASN A 506 -23.32 14.77 -23.81
C ASN A 506 -22.57 15.60 -22.75
N ALA A 507 -21.65 14.97 -21.99
CA ALA A 507 -21.00 15.59 -20.85
C ALA A 507 -19.49 15.83 -21.03
N LEU A 508 -18.84 15.03 -21.88
CA LEU A 508 -17.39 15.02 -22.02
C LEU A 508 -16.96 15.21 -23.47
N GLU A 509 -15.82 15.87 -23.64
CA GLU A 509 -15.07 15.95 -24.90
C GLU A 509 -13.62 15.51 -24.69
N VAL A 510 -12.97 15.08 -25.77
CA VAL A 510 -11.56 14.67 -25.75
C VAL A 510 -10.70 15.88 -26.06
N GLU A 511 -9.85 16.27 -25.13
CA GLU A 511 -8.86 17.35 -25.31
C GLU A 511 -7.63 16.82 -26.07
N GLN A 512 -7.09 15.69 -25.61
CA GLN A 512 -5.98 15.01 -26.28
C GLN A 512 -5.98 13.51 -26.01
N VAL A 513 -5.41 12.77 -26.96
CA VAL A 513 -5.08 11.35 -26.81
C VAL A 513 -3.55 11.26 -26.76
N ILE A 514 -3.03 10.63 -25.70
CA ILE A 514 -1.58 10.41 -25.59
C ILE A 514 -1.24 9.28 -26.56
N PRO A 515 -0.32 9.50 -27.53
CA PRO A 515 -0.07 8.55 -28.58
C PRO A 515 0.37 7.19 -28.02
N LEU A 516 -0.07 6.11 -28.66
CA LEU A 516 0.45 4.77 -28.41
C LEU A 516 1.91 4.69 -28.87
N PRO A 517 2.69 3.73 -28.34
CA PRO A 517 4.02 3.44 -28.87
C PRO A 517 3.97 3.16 -30.37
N SER A 518 5.02 3.55 -31.08
CA SER A 518 5.15 3.26 -32.51
C SER A 518 5.22 1.75 -32.75
N HIS A 519 4.89 1.31 -33.97
CA HIS A 519 4.99 -0.10 -34.32
C HIS A 519 6.42 -0.64 -34.20
N GLU A 520 7.43 0.20 -34.46
CA GLU A 520 8.85 -0.13 -34.27
C GLU A 520 9.17 -0.38 -32.79
N GLU A 521 8.70 0.47 -31.88
CA GLU A 521 8.85 0.26 -30.43
C GLU A 521 8.18 -1.03 -29.95
N VAL A 522 6.97 -1.33 -30.45
CA VAL A 522 6.20 -2.55 -30.09
C VAL A 522 6.89 -3.82 -30.60
N THR A 523 7.48 -3.78 -31.79
CA THR A 523 8.08 -4.96 -32.44
C THR A 523 9.59 -5.09 -32.25
N THR A 524 10.22 -4.16 -31.50
CA THR A 524 11.67 -4.22 -31.18
C THR A 524 12.08 -5.57 -30.60
N HIS A 525 11.21 -6.19 -29.81
CA HIS A 525 11.39 -7.53 -29.24
C HIS A 525 10.37 -8.53 -29.79
N GLN A 526 10.04 -8.40 -31.08
CA GLN A 526 9.02 -9.18 -31.80
C GLN A 526 7.56 -8.83 -31.43
N ALA A 527 7.20 -8.85 -30.15
CA ALA A 527 5.86 -8.55 -29.65
C ALA A 527 5.87 -8.16 -28.15
N LEU A 528 4.70 -8.04 -27.53
CA LEU A 528 4.52 -7.72 -26.10
C LEU A 528 4.13 -8.96 -25.28
N PRO A 529 4.46 -9.06 -23.98
CA PRO A 529 5.33 -8.17 -23.22
C PRO A 529 6.79 -8.27 -23.67
N SER A 530 7.64 -7.36 -23.19
CA SER A 530 9.08 -7.36 -23.47
C SER A 530 9.87 -6.75 -22.32
N VAL A 531 11.20 -6.72 -22.45
CA VAL A 531 12.08 -6.02 -21.50
C VAL A 531 11.73 -4.52 -21.35
N SER A 532 11.08 -3.93 -22.36
CA SER A 532 10.73 -2.51 -22.41
C SER A 532 9.22 -2.24 -22.24
N HIS A 533 8.39 -3.28 -22.07
CA HIS A 533 6.93 -3.16 -21.96
C HIS A 533 6.33 -4.27 -21.06
N PRO A 534 5.59 -3.93 -19.98
CA PRO A 534 5.28 -4.89 -18.91
C PRO A 534 3.99 -5.70 -19.04
N SER A 535 3.22 -5.50 -20.11
CA SER A 535 1.97 -6.21 -20.40
C SER A 535 1.94 -6.65 -21.86
N ASP A 536 1.06 -7.56 -22.23
CA ASP A 536 0.70 -7.84 -23.63
C ASP A 536 -0.27 -6.80 -24.22
N HIS A 537 -0.85 -5.96 -23.36
CA HIS A 537 -1.65 -4.80 -23.73
C HIS A 537 -0.87 -3.49 -23.67
N ILE A 538 -1.41 -2.42 -24.27
CA ILE A 538 -0.88 -1.05 -24.24
C ILE A 538 -1.89 -0.16 -23.52
N ALA A 539 -1.43 0.58 -22.49
CA ALA A 539 -2.28 1.50 -21.75
C ALA A 539 -2.91 2.56 -22.67
N LEU A 540 -4.23 2.73 -22.63
CA LEU A 540 -4.91 3.86 -23.23
C LEU A 540 -4.87 5.04 -22.28
N VAL A 541 -4.51 6.23 -22.79
CA VAL A 541 -4.43 7.45 -21.98
C VAL A 541 -4.98 8.62 -22.78
N CYS A 542 -5.96 9.33 -22.22
CA CYS A 542 -6.52 10.54 -22.82
C CYS A 542 -6.84 11.59 -21.74
N ASP A 543 -6.78 12.86 -22.14
CA ASP A 543 -7.29 13.95 -21.33
C ASP A 543 -8.69 14.31 -21.85
N LEU A 544 -9.65 14.22 -20.93
CA LEU A 544 -11.04 14.58 -21.16
C LEU A 544 -11.31 15.95 -20.57
N LYS A 545 -12.36 16.61 -21.04
CA LYS A 545 -12.81 17.91 -20.53
C LYS A 545 -14.33 17.91 -20.39
N TRP A 546 -14.82 18.54 -19.33
CA TRP A 546 -16.25 18.77 -19.14
C TRP A 546 -16.77 19.78 -20.16
N LYS A 547 -17.94 19.50 -20.76
CA LYS A 547 -18.60 20.38 -21.73
C LYS A 547 -19.32 21.56 -21.10
#